data_AF-A0A6M4ISD0-F1
#
_entry.id   AF-A0A6M4ISD0-F1
#
_cell.length_a   1.000
_cell.length_b   1.000
_cell.length_c   1.000
_cell.angle_alpha   90.00
_cell.angle_beta   90.00
_cell.angle_gamma   90.00
#
_symmetry.space_group_name_H-M   'P 1'
#
loop_
_entity.id
_entity.type
_entity.pdbx_description
1 polymer ?
#
loop_
_entity_poly.entity_id
_entity_poly.type
_entity_poly.pdbx_seq_one_letter_code
_entity_poly.pdbx_strand_id
1 'polypeptide(L)'
;MPRSAAFSPRGPAAIGPYSHAVWAGDLLYCSGQTPIDPTTTKLIDGDVTAQTHRVFDNLQAVVEDAGLTMDDVIKCNVYLTDMANFSAMNAAYTTRFSAPFPARTTVAVAGLPLNASVEIELVAKRP
;
A
#
# COMPACT_ATOMS: atom_id res chain seq x y z
N MET A 1 -18.95 15.67 -5.88
CA MET A 1 -17.92 16.02 -6.88
C MET A 1 -17.50 14.77 -7.63
N PRO A 2 -17.10 14.86 -8.91
CA PRO A 2 -16.54 13.71 -9.61
C PRO A 2 -15.23 13.26 -8.96
N ARG A 3 -14.95 11.96 -9.05
CA ARG A 3 -13.69 11.35 -8.60
C ARG A 3 -12.50 11.90 -9.41
N SER A 4 -11.37 12.16 -8.76
CA SER A 4 -10.13 12.60 -9.43
C SER A 4 -8.98 11.66 -9.10
N ALA A 5 -8.18 11.28 -10.10
CA ALA A 5 -7.03 10.42 -9.87
C ALA A 5 -5.89 11.20 -9.20
N ALA A 6 -5.25 10.59 -8.21
CA ALA A 6 -3.93 10.99 -7.74
C ALA A 6 -2.88 10.08 -8.42
N PHE A 7 -1.88 10.71 -9.01
CA PHE A 7 -0.79 10.05 -9.70
C PHE A 7 0.51 10.24 -8.92
N SER A 8 1.36 9.22 -8.95
CA SER A 8 2.68 9.27 -8.33
C SER A 8 3.74 8.93 -9.36
N PRO A 9 4.64 9.87 -9.71
CA PRO A 9 5.80 9.57 -10.57
C PRO A 9 6.85 8.70 -9.89
N ARG A 10 6.81 8.58 -8.55
CA ARG A 10 7.77 7.79 -7.75
C ARG A 10 7.30 6.36 -7.46
N GLY A 11 5.99 6.13 -7.52
CA GLY A 11 5.37 4.82 -7.35
C GLY A 11 5.46 3.94 -8.63
N PRO A 12 5.18 2.64 -8.50
CA PRO A 12 5.16 1.73 -9.64
C PRO A 12 4.02 2.14 -10.57
N ALA A 13 4.30 2.18 -11.87
CA ALA A 13 3.29 2.51 -12.87
C ALA A 13 2.09 1.55 -12.79
N ALA A 14 0.89 2.07 -12.92
CA ALA A 14 -0.30 1.24 -13.09
C ALA A 14 -0.18 0.38 -14.35
N ILE A 15 -0.24 -0.95 -14.19
CA ILE A 15 -0.08 -1.94 -15.28
C ILE A 15 -1.44 -2.37 -15.84
N GLY A 16 -2.55 -1.87 -15.26
CA GLY A 16 -3.92 -2.21 -15.64
C GLY A 16 -4.87 -1.00 -15.59
N PRO A 17 -6.18 -1.22 -15.76
CA PRO A 17 -7.19 -0.16 -15.83
C PRO A 17 -7.56 0.39 -14.44
N TYR A 18 -6.57 0.84 -13.67
CA TYR A 18 -6.73 1.43 -12.34
C TYR A 18 -5.78 2.62 -12.15
N SER A 19 -6.11 3.51 -11.21
CA SER A 19 -5.25 4.64 -10.81
C SER A 19 -4.40 4.27 -9.59
N HIS A 20 -3.29 4.97 -9.34
CA HIS A 20 -2.53 4.75 -8.08
C HIS A 20 -3.42 5.05 -6.86
N ALA A 21 -4.15 6.16 -6.91
CA ALA A 21 -5.18 6.48 -5.96
C ALA A 21 -6.27 7.36 -6.58
N VAL A 22 -7.40 7.48 -5.90
CA VAL A 22 -8.53 8.31 -6.32
C VAL A 22 -9.04 9.12 -5.13
N TRP A 23 -9.22 10.42 -5.35
CA TRP A 23 -9.91 11.32 -4.44
C TRP A 23 -11.42 11.19 -4.57
N ALA A 24 -12.10 11.06 -3.43
CA ALA A 24 -13.55 11.16 -3.28
C ALA A 24 -13.87 12.10 -2.11
N GLY A 25 -14.03 13.40 -2.42
CA GLY A 25 -14.08 14.44 -1.39
C GLY A 25 -12.72 14.55 -0.70
N ASP A 26 -12.73 14.45 0.63
CA ASP A 26 -11.51 14.54 1.45
C ASP A 26 -10.84 13.19 1.70
N LEU A 27 -11.37 12.10 1.13
CA LEU A 27 -10.80 10.77 1.24
C LEU A 27 -9.98 10.43 0.00
N LEU A 28 -8.77 9.92 0.23
CA LEU A 28 -7.90 9.34 -0.78
C LEU A 28 -7.96 7.81 -0.65
N TYR A 29 -8.44 7.15 -1.69
CA TYR A 29 -8.45 5.69 -1.79
C TYR A 29 -7.26 5.25 -2.63
N CYS A 30 -6.28 4.57 -2.02
CA CYS A 30 -5.13 4.02 -2.73
C CYS A 30 -5.46 2.61 -3.25
N SER A 31 -5.10 2.33 -4.50
CA SER A 31 -5.15 0.96 -5.02
C SER A 31 -4.14 0.07 -4.30
N GLY A 32 -4.43 -1.23 -4.24
CA GLY A 32 -3.52 -2.23 -3.71
C GLY A 32 -2.13 -2.14 -4.33
N GLN A 33 -1.11 -2.12 -3.46
CA GLN A 33 0.29 -2.10 -3.84
C GLN A 33 0.93 -3.44 -3.54
N THR A 34 1.54 -4.02 -4.56
CA THR A 34 2.46 -5.17 -4.49
C THR A 34 3.91 -4.68 -4.34
N PRO A 35 4.86 -5.55 -3.95
CA PRO A 35 6.26 -5.16 -3.69
C PRO A 35 7.05 -5.06 -5.00
N ILE A 36 6.57 -4.21 -5.90
CA ILE A 36 7.24 -3.91 -7.17
C ILE A 36 8.28 -2.81 -6.94
N ASP A 37 9.46 -2.98 -7.50
CA ASP A 37 10.43 -1.88 -7.65
C ASP A 37 9.98 -0.96 -8.80
N PRO A 38 9.71 0.33 -8.54
CA PRO A 38 9.23 1.27 -9.55
C PRO A 38 10.23 1.50 -10.70
N THR A 39 11.53 1.22 -10.48
CA THR A 39 12.59 1.37 -11.48
C THR A 39 12.59 0.22 -12.48
N THR A 40 12.47 -1.00 -11.97
CA THR A 40 12.58 -2.22 -12.78
C THR A 40 11.21 -2.78 -13.20
N THR A 41 10.12 -2.32 -12.56
CA THR A 41 8.75 -2.82 -12.73
C THR A 41 8.59 -4.32 -12.43
N LYS A 42 9.50 -4.88 -11.63
CA LYS A 42 9.49 -6.28 -11.21
C LYS A 42 9.21 -6.40 -9.73
N LEU A 43 8.64 -7.54 -9.34
CA LEU A 43 8.58 -7.96 -7.94
C LEU A 43 10.01 -8.00 -7.38
N ILE A 44 10.23 -7.43 -6.19
CA ILE A 44 11.53 -7.54 -5.53
C ILE A 44 11.74 -8.96 -4.99
N ASP A 45 13.01 -9.38 -4.92
CA ASP A 45 13.40 -10.58 -4.19
C ASP A 45 13.31 -10.35 -2.67
N GLY A 46 13.20 -11.43 -1.91
CA GLY A 46 13.25 -11.42 -0.45
C GLY A 46 12.01 -11.96 0.23
N ASP A 47 12.04 -11.94 1.55
CA ASP A 47 10.97 -12.43 2.42
C ASP A 47 9.80 -11.44 2.51
N VAL A 48 8.76 -11.82 3.25
CA VAL A 48 7.58 -10.95 3.46
C VAL A 48 7.95 -9.63 4.14
N THR A 49 9.02 -9.58 4.93
CA THR A 49 9.49 -8.36 5.59
C THR A 49 9.98 -7.36 4.55
N ALA A 50 10.91 -7.78 3.68
CA ALA A 50 11.42 -6.96 2.59
C ALA A 50 10.30 -6.50 1.65
N GLN A 51 9.40 -7.42 1.30
CA GLN A 51 8.23 -7.13 0.47
C GLN A 51 7.30 -6.11 1.14
N THR A 52 7.00 -6.27 2.43
CA THR A 52 6.14 -5.32 3.17
C THR A 52 6.77 -3.92 3.20
N HIS A 53 8.09 -3.81 3.37
CA HIS A 53 8.77 -2.51 3.29
C HIS A 53 8.60 -1.86 1.91
N ARG A 54 8.81 -2.61 0.82
CA ARG A 54 8.64 -2.10 -0.55
C ARG A 54 7.19 -1.68 -0.84
N VAL A 55 6.20 -2.44 -0.36
CA VAL A 55 4.79 -2.07 -0.47
C VAL A 55 4.54 -0.73 0.20
N PHE A 56 5.08 -0.52 1.41
CA PHE A 56 4.92 0.76 2.09
C PHE A 56 5.69 1.91 1.44
N ASP A 57 6.87 1.67 0.86
CA ASP A 57 7.57 2.71 0.09
C ASP A 57 6.75 3.13 -1.15
N ASN A 58 6.08 2.18 -1.81
CA ASN A 58 5.15 2.47 -2.91
C ASN A 58 3.95 3.29 -2.44
N LEU A 59 3.28 2.86 -1.36
CA LEU A 59 2.13 3.57 -0.80
C LEU A 59 2.49 4.97 -0.31
N GLN A 60 3.62 5.12 0.37
CA GLN A 60 4.10 6.40 0.87
C GLN A 60 4.34 7.38 -0.28
N ALA A 61 4.96 6.92 -1.38
CA ALA A 61 5.11 7.75 -2.58
C ALA A 61 3.77 8.25 -3.12
N VAL A 62 2.75 7.38 -3.17
CA VAL A 62 1.39 7.76 -3.63
C VAL A 62 0.71 8.76 -2.69
N VAL A 63 0.82 8.55 -1.38
CA VAL A 63 0.23 9.43 -0.36
C VAL A 63 0.90 10.81 -0.38
N GLU A 64 2.23 10.85 -0.42
CA GLU A 64 3.01 12.08 -0.47
C GLU A 64 2.81 12.87 -1.77
N ASP A 65 2.76 12.19 -2.91
CA ASP A 65 2.50 12.85 -4.20
C ASP A 65 1.05 13.38 -4.29
N ALA A 66 0.14 12.88 -3.44
CA ALA A 66 -1.20 13.42 -3.24
C ALA A 66 -1.25 14.60 -2.23
N GLY A 67 -0.11 15.00 -1.66
CA GLY A 67 -0.01 16.09 -0.69
C GLY A 67 -0.41 15.70 0.74
N LEU A 68 -0.35 14.42 1.08
CA LEU A 68 -0.61 13.88 2.41
C LEU A 68 0.65 13.24 3.00
N THR A 69 0.56 12.76 4.24
CA THR A 69 1.59 12.01 4.95
C THR A 69 1.06 10.65 5.42
N MET A 70 1.94 9.78 5.88
CA MET A 70 1.52 8.49 6.44
C MET A 70 0.66 8.65 7.72
N ASP A 71 0.74 9.80 8.41
CA ASP A 71 -0.09 10.10 9.58
C ASP A 71 -1.55 10.44 9.20
N ASP A 72 -1.81 10.77 7.93
CA ASP A 72 -3.17 11.01 7.41
C ASP A 72 -3.91 9.70 7.07
N VAL A 73 -3.24 8.56 7.19
CA VAL A 73 -3.81 7.24 6.90
C VAL A 73 -4.74 6.80 8.02
N ILE A 74 -5.99 6.50 7.69
CA ILE A 74 -7.02 6.13 8.66
C ILE A 74 -7.37 4.64 8.62
N LYS A 75 -7.07 3.95 7.51
CA LYS A 75 -7.39 2.53 7.31
C LYS A 75 -6.34 1.86 6.43
N CYS A 76 -5.95 0.63 6.79
CA CYS A 76 -5.22 -0.29 5.91
C CYS A 76 -5.99 -1.62 5.75
N ASN A 77 -5.93 -2.21 4.56
CA ASN A 77 -6.23 -3.63 4.33
C ASN A 77 -4.92 -4.33 3.93
N VAL A 78 -4.60 -5.43 4.61
CA VAL A 78 -3.41 -6.24 4.34
C VAL A 78 -3.84 -7.62 3.88
N TYR A 79 -3.34 -8.04 2.72
CA TYR A 79 -3.59 -9.35 2.14
C TYR A 79 -2.28 -10.14 2.15
N LEU A 80 -2.28 -11.31 2.79
CA LEU A 80 -1.14 -12.23 2.85
C LEU A 80 -1.46 -13.52 2.12
N THR A 81 -0.50 -14.13 1.43
CA THR A 81 -0.68 -15.48 0.86
C THR A 81 -0.48 -16.59 1.88
N ASP A 82 0.22 -16.31 2.98
CA ASP A 82 0.44 -17.21 4.10
C ASP A 82 0.33 -16.46 5.43
N MET A 83 -0.53 -16.94 6.34
CA MET A 83 -0.73 -16.32 7.65
C MET A 83 0.45 -16.55 8.61
N ALA A 84 1.35 -17.51 8.32
CA ALA A 84 2.61 -17.65 9.07
C ALA A 84 3.47 -16.37 9.00
N ASN A 85 3.29 -15.56 7.94
CA ASN A 85 4.00 -14.30 7.74
C ASN A 85 3.45 -13.12 8.54
N PHE A 86 2.35 -13.29 9.29
CA PHE A 86 1.67 -12.20 9.99
C PHE A 86 2.58 -11.43 10.95
N SER A 87 3.42 -12.14 11.72
CA SER A 87 4.33 -11.50 12.68
C SER A 87 5.43 -10.69 11.99
N ALA A 88 6.01 -11.22 10.91
CA ALA A 88 7.06 -10.54 10.14
C ALA A 88 6.52 -9.31 9.41
N MET A 89 5.32 -9.41 8.80
CA MET A 89 4.61 -8.27 8.23
C MET A 89 4.33 -7.19 9.29
N ASN A 90 3.89 -7.59 10.50
CA ASN A 90 3.63 -6.64 11.59
C ASN A 90 4.89 -5.89 12.02
N ALA A 91 6.04 -6.55 12.09
CA ALA A 91 7.29 -5.88 12.43
C ALA A 91 7.58 -4.73 11.45
N ALA A 92 7.48 -4.99 10.14
CA ALA A 92 7.63 -3.95 9.11
C ALA A 92 6.51 -2.89 9.18
N TYR A 93 5.26 -3.28 9.46
CA TYR A 93 4.13 -2.36 9.62
C TYR A 93 4.38 -1.34 10.75
N THR A 94 4.92 -1.78 11.88
CA THR A 94 5.20 -0.92 13.04
C THR A 94 6.31 0.10 12.81
N THR A 95 7.11 -0.04 11.75
CA THR A 95 8.09 1.00 11.38
C THR A 95 7.48 2.12 10.54
N ARG A 96 6.22 1.98 10.11
CA ARG A 96 5.55 2.92 9.18
C ARG A 96 4.48 3.75 9.87
N PHE A 97 3.91 3.24 10.95
CA PHE A 97 2.86 3.90 11.70
C PHE A 97 3.21 3.93 13.18
N SER A 98 2.66 4.92 13.87
CA SER A 98 2.71 5.04 15.33
C SER A 98 1.29 5.14 15.89
N ALA A 99 1.15 5.10 17.22
CA ALA A 99 -0.16 5.23 17.86
C ALA A 99 -0.68 6.68 17.79
N PRO A 100 -1.99 6.92 17.53
CA PRO A 100 -3.02 5.92 17.25
C PRO A 100 -2.85 5.32 15.84
N PHE A 101 -2.77 3.98 15.78
CA PHE A 101 -2.59 3.28 14.50
C PHE A 101 -3.84 3.40 13.62
N PRO A 102 -3.69 3.36 12.29
CA PRO A 102 -4.84 3.24 11.39
C PRO A 102 -5.70 2.02 11.75
N ALA A 103 -7.01 2.10 11.49
CA ALA A 103 -7.84 0.91 11.52
C ALA A 103 -7.26 -0.14 10.56
N ARG A 104 -7.38 -1.44 10.87
CA ARG A 104 -6.76 -2.47 10.03
C ARG A 104 -7.58 -3.74 9.91
N THR A 105 -7.54 -4.31 8.71
CA THR A 105 -8.03 -5.67 8.42
C THR A 105 -6.88 -6.44 7.81
N THR A 106 -6.66 -7.68 8.24
CA THR A 106 -5.65 -8.57 7.66
C THR A 106 -6.27 -9.93 7.39
N VAL A 107 -6.10 -10.45 6.18
CA VAL A 107 -6.65 -11.75 5.76
C VAL A 107 -5.62 -12.56 4.99
N ALA A 108 -5.78 -13.89 5.01
CA ALA A 108 -5.09 -14.78 4.09
C ALA A 108 -5.89 -14.90 2.79
N VAL A 109 -5.23 -14.80 1.64
CA VAL A 109 -5.84 -14.92 0.31
C VAL A 109 -5.18 -16.06 -0.47
N ALA A 110 -5.88 -16.61 -1.47
CA ALA A 110 -5.39 -17.74 -2.25
C ALA A 110 -4.17 -17.40 -3.13
N GLY A 111 -4.00 -16.12 -3.49
CA GLY A 111 -2.91 -15.65 -4.32
C GLY A 111 -3.00 -14.13 -4.53
N LEU A 112 -1.90 -13.55 -4.99
CA LEU A 112 -1.76 -12.13 -5.28
C LEU A 112 -1.11 -11.93 -6.66
N PRO A 113 -1.28 -10.76 -7.31
CA PRO A 113 -0.60 -10.45 -8.56
C PRO A 113 0.92 -10.68 -8.45
N LEU A 114 1.54 -11.12 -9.54
CA LEU A 114 2.98 -11.41 -9.63
C LEU A 114 3.49 -12.48 -8.64
N ASN A 115 2.60 -13.25 -8.01
CA ASN A 115 2.93 -14.16 -6.91
C ASN A 115 3.58 -13.45 -5.70
N ALA A 116 3.20 -12.20 -5.44
CA ALA A 116 3.61 -11.48 -4.25
C ALA A 116 3.19 -12.21 -2.97
N SER A 117 3.95 -12.04 -1.88
CA SER A 117 3.59 -12.59 -0.56
C SER A 117 2.66 -11.66 0.23
N VAL A 118 2.64 -10.37 -0.12
CA VAL A 118 1.84 -9.34 0.53
C VAL A 118 1.37 -8.28 -0.47
N GLU A 119 0.13 -7.83 -0.29
CA GLU A 119 -0.44 -6.66 -0.95
C GLU A 119 -1.16 -5.81 0.10
N ILE A 120 -1.02 -4.49 0.01
CA ILE A 120 -1.64 -3.56 0.96
C ILE A 120 -2.30 -2.41 0.20
N GLU A 121 -3.52 -2.08 0.58
CA GLU A 121 -4.18 -0.82 0.23
C GLU A 121 -4.44 0.00 1.48
N LEU A 122 -4.66 1.30 1.29
CA LEU A 122 -4.99 2.20 2.39
C LEU A 122 -5.98 3.27 1.98
N VAL A 123 -6.61 3.85 2.99
CA VAL A 123 -7.41 5.07 2.87
C VAL A 123 -6.77 6.14 3.75
N ALA A 124 -6.53 7.31 3.17
CA ALA A 124 -6.08 8.49 3.88
C ALA A 124 -7.14 9.59 3.82
N LYS A 125 -7.15 10.49 4.81
CA LYS A 125 -8.09 11.61 4.89
C LYS A 125 -7.31 12.91 4.93
N ARG A 126 -7.71 13.89 4.12
CA ARG A 126 -7.20 15.26 4.26
C ARG A 126 -7.56 15.82 5.65
N PRO A 127 -6.66 16.57 6.31
CA PRO A 127 -6.96 17.25 7.57
C PRO A 127 -8.29 18.01 7.53
#